data_AF-A0A6U6LUH9-F1
#
_entry.id   AF-A0A6U6LUH9-F1
#
_cell.length_a   1.000
_cell.length_b   1.000
_cell.length_c   1.000
_cell.angle_alpha   90.00
_cell.angle_beta   90.00
_cell.angle_gamma   90.00
#
_symmetry.space_group_name_H-M   'P 1'
#
loop_
_entity.id
_entity.type
_entity.pdbx_description
1 polymer ?
#
loop_
_entity_poly.entity_id
_entity_poly.type
_entity_poly.pdbx_seq_one_letter_code
_entity_poly.pdbx_strand_id
1 'polypeptide(L)'
;MRRSVQTVVLYEANRCLKDRYSSLRPFQRKIALYDTASDIINTLGFIPPYHRIEIMFRTASGKVPLSPDLAWRRMKLIDREVQKTIIPKIRPFLDSEKSHKECCDDFIQSQYETVSGSKGKKHPVVWEYSHLNIFLAYRMFYTGEDVDPDLPSARDPNPNRVVPNKKPAVYPPDPTMGSGRGGSDYDSDGSDHLRAYADGITGGGSGKKRGRKGKKGELDADGRRAMLKEVRDHLEILREFDGVIPADELNKRKRELFMSLPPAPTGKGKKKGAGSSSVAVAPPEDAGAEEDAAGEEIESPPPKKTKTDEEMKTDEEMAAEIDAELQNEAV
;
A
#
# COMPACT_ATOMS: atom_id res chain seq x y z
N MET A 1 12.46 10.53 -3.08
CA MET A 1 13.23 10.93 -1.87
C MET A 1 12.63 10.44 -0.55
N ARG A 2 11.40 10.83 -0.17
CA ARG A 2 10.82 10.52 1.16
C ARG A 2 10.95 9.05 1.62
N ARG A 3 10.66 8.09 0.73
CA ARG A 3 10.80 6.65 1.03
C ARG A 3 12.25 6.25 1.27
N SER A 4 13.20 6.74 0.47
CA SER A 4 14.65 6.48 0.64
C SER A 4 15.18 7.04 1.96
N VAL A 5 14.77 8.24 2.37
CA VAL A 5 15.14 8.80 3.69
C VAL A 5 14.55 7.94 4.82
N GLN A 6 13.28 7.53 4.70
CA GLN A 6 12.67 6.61 5.67
C GLN A 6 13.41 5.25 5.74
N THR A 7 13.91 4.71 4.61
CA THR A 7 14.77 3.51 4.59
C THR A 7 16.01 3.72 5.48
N VAL A 8 16.80 4.76 5.20
CA VAL A 8 18.05 5.05 5.90
C VAL A 8 17.81 5.25 7.40
N VAL A 9 16.79 6.04 7.76
CA VAL A 9 16.43 6.30 9.16
C VAL A 9 16.02 5.02 9.89
N LEU A 10 15.22 4.15 9.27
CA LEU A 10 14.81 2.88 9.89
C LEU A 10 15.97 1.90 10.02
N TYR A 11 16.96 1.95 9.12
CA TYR A 11 18.17 1.16 9.20
C TYR A 11 19.08 1.66 10.34
N GLU A 12 19.32 2.97 10.42
CA GLU A 12 20.14 3.57 11.48
C GLU A 12 19.51 3.40 12.87
N ALA A 13 18.20 3.62 12.99
CA ALA A 13 17.45 3.34 14.23
C ALA A 13 17.59 1.87 14.69
N ASN A 14 17.71 0.93 13.75
CA ASN A 14 17.96 -0.47 14.04
C ASN A 14 19.41 -0.75 14.47
N ARG A 15 20.40 -0.04 13.91
CA ARG A 15 21.79 -0.07 14.40
C ARG A 15 21.88 0.46 15.84
N CYS A 16 21.27 1.60 16.15
CA CYS A 16 21.26 2.20 17.49
C CYS A 16 20.67 1.29 18.60
N LEU A 17 19.74 0.40 18.25
CA LEU A 17 19.01 -0.43 19.21
C LEU A 17 19.44 -1.90 19.23
N LYS A 18 20.38 -2.31 18.37
CA LYS A 18 20.75 -3.71 18.12
C LYS A 18 21.02 -4.48 19.43
N ASP A 19 21.82 -3.90 20.32
CA ASP A 19 22.24 -4.54 21.57
C ASP A 19 21.15 -4.47 22.66
N ARG A 20 20.30 -3.42 22.62
CA ARG A 20 19.17 -3.22 23.53
C ARG A 20 18.00 -4.15 23.24
N TYR A 21 17.86 -4.72 22.04
CA TYR A 21 16.72 -5.58 21.72
C TYR A 21 16.62 -6.83 22.60
N SER A 22 17.75 -7.35 23.10
CA SER A 22 17.81 -8.51 24.00
C SER A 22 16.91 -8.34 25.24
N SER A 23 16.94 -7.16 25.88
CA SER A 23 16.17 -6.84 27.10
C SER A 23 14.74 -6.38 26.84
N LEU A 24 14.37 -6.10 25.58
CA LEU A 24 13.06 -5.54 25.21
C LEU A 24 12.08 -6.62 24.74
N ARG A 25 10.82 -6.54 25.19
CA ARG A 25 9.72 -7.39 24.70
C ARG A 25 9.39 -7.08 23.23
N PRO A 26 8.81 -8.02 22.45
CA PRO A 26 8.57 -7.82 21.02
C PRO A 26 7.79 -6.55 20.63
N PHE A 27 6.82 -6.09 21.43
CA PHE A 27 6.12 -4.82 21.16
C PHE A 27 6.97 -3.59 21.52
N GLN A 28 7.79 -3.68 22.57
CA GLN A 28 8.69 -2.60 22.99
C GLN A 28 9.79 -2.36 21.96
N ARG A 29 10.32 -3.41 21.31
CA ARG A 29 11.29 -3.29 20.20
C ARG A 29 10.74 -2.45 19.04
N LYS A 30 9.45 -2.63 18.72
CA LYS A 30 8.76 -1.90 17.64
C LYS A 30 8.56 -0.42 17.98
N ILE A 31 8.13 -0.14 19.21
CA ILE A 31 7.98 1.24 19.72
C ILE A 31 9.35 1.93 19.77
N ALA A 32 10.35 1.30 20.40
CA ALA A 32 11.71 1.84 20.46
C ALA A 32 12.27 2.19 19.07
N LEU A 33 12.12 1.30 18.08
CA LEU A 33 12.55 1.54 16.70
C LEU A 33 11.83 2.76 16.09
N TYR A 34 10.51 2.85 16.27
CA TYR A 34 9.70 3.96 15.75
C TYR A 34 10.10 5.30 16.36
N ASP A 35 10.29 5.34 17.68
CA ASP A 35 10.65 6.56 18.41
C ASP A 35 12.07 6.99 18.08
N THR A 36 13.01 6.03 17.97
CA THR A 36 14.40 6.29 17.58
C THR A 36 14.49 6.81 16.14
N ALA A 37 13.69 6.25 15.22
CA ALA A 37 13.56 6.78 13.87
C ALA A 37 13.00 8.22 13.86
N SER A 38 12.00 8.50 14.70
CA SER A 38 11.40 9.83 14.83
C SER A 38 12.41 10.84 15.41
N ASP A 39 13.17 10.46 16.42
CA ASP A 39 14.21 11.30 17.03
C ASP A 39 15.37 11.56 16.05
N ILE A 40 15.84 10.54 15.32
CA ILE A 40 16.85 10.73 14.25
C ILE A 40 16.34 11.72 13.20
N ILE A 41 15.08 11.61 12.77
CA ILE A 41 14.48 12.57 11.83
C ILE A 41 14.46 13.99 12.43
N ASN A 42 14.17 14.11 13.73
CA ASN A 42 14.14 15.40 14.42
C ASN A 42 15.53 16.05 14.52
N THR A 43 16.64 15.29 14.52
CA THR A 43 18.01 15.85 14.47
C THR A 43 18.44 16.32 13.07
N LEU A 44 17.68 16.01 12.01
CA LEU A 44 18.00 16.44 10.63
C LEU A 44 17.72 17.93 10.42
N GLY A 45 18.57 18.78 11.00
CA GLY A 45 18.45 20.24 11.02
C GLY A 45 18.22 20.89 9.66
N PHE A 46 18.82 20.34 8.60
CA PHE A 46 18.72 20.80 7.22
C PHE A 46 17.35 20.53 6.56
N ILE A 47 16.52 19.63 7.11
CA ILE A 47 15.16 19.40 6.64
C ILE A 47 14.22 20.33 7.41
N PRO A 48 13.33 21.10 6.75
CA PRO A 48 12.33 21.91 7.46
C PRO A 48 11.40 21.06 8.36
N PRO A 49 11.00 21.52 9.56
CA PRO A 49 10.24 20.70 10.51
C PRO A 49 8.94 20.09 9.97
N TYR A 50 8.23 20.80 9.08
CA TYR A 50 7.01 20.28 8.46
C TYR A 50 7.29 19.07 7.55
N HIS A 51 8.36 19.10 6.75
CA HIS A 51 8.80 17.96 5.94
C HIS A 51 9.30 16.77 6.79
N ARG A 52 9.87 17.02 7.97
CA ARG A 52 10.33 15.94 8.88
C ARG A 52 9.19 15.00 9.26
N ILE A 53 8.04 15.56 9.63
CA ILE A 53 6.83 14.79 10.01
C ILE A 53 6.38 13.90 8.84
N GLU A 54 6.41 14.41 7.61
CA GLU A 54 5.98 13.66 6.43
C GLU A 54 6.85 12.43 6.13
N ILE A 55 8.13 12.43 6.53
CA ILE A 55 9.02 11.26 6.39
C ILE A 55 8.43 10.06 7.13
N MET A 56 7.73 10.26 8.25
CA MET A 56 7.08 9.19 9.02
C MET A 56 5.67 8.85 8.54
N PHE A 57 5.20 9.32 7.37
CA PHE A 57 3.93 8.88 6.80
C PHE A 57 4.05 7.58 5.98
N ARG A 58 2.99 6.76 6.01
CA ARG A 58 2.85 5.51 5.22
C ARG A 58 2.72 5.79 3.72
N THR A 59 1.85 6.73 3.35
CA THR A 59 1.50 7.19 2.00
C THR A 59 1.69 8.71 1.89
N ALA A 60 1.68 9.27 0.68
CA ALA A 60 1.78 10.74 0.49
C ALA A 60 0.40 11.40 0.57
N SER A 61 -0.55 10.90 -0.21
CA SER A 61 -1.95 11.35 -0.28
C SER A 61 -2.65 11.33 1.09
N GLY A 62 -2.76 10.15 1.71
CA GLY A 62 -3.57 9.99 2.93
C GLY A 62 -2.96 10.53 4.23
N LYS A 63 -1.72 11.05 4.22
CA LYS A 63 -0.97 11.54 5.41
C LYS A 63 -0.99 10.62 6.64
N VAL A 64 -1.31 9.33 6.47
CA VAL A 64 -1.45 8.36 7.57
C VAL A 64 -0.07 8.10 8.19
N PRO A 65 0.11 8.24 9.52
CA PRO A 65 1.38 7.93 10.17
C PRO A 65 1.76 6.45 9.99
N LEU A 66 3.06 6.19 9.90
CA LEU A 66 3.64 4.86 9.93
C LEU A 66 3.38 4.25 11.30
N SER A 67 2.80 3.05 11.37
CA SER A 67 2.66 2.35 12.66
C SER A 67 3.96 1.64 13.05
N PRO A 68 4.26 1.45 14.35
CA PRO A 68 5.43 0.69 14.80
C PRO A 68 5.53 -0.72 14.19
N ASP A 69 4.39 -1.40 14.01
CA ASP A 69 4.31 -2.71 13.35
C ASP A 69 4.66 -2.67 11.85
N LEU A 70 4.41 -1.56 11.16
CA LEU A 70 4.81 -1.38 9.76
C LEU A 70 6.26 -0.90 9.64
N ALA A 71 6.72 -0.02 10.55
CA ALA A 71 8.11 0.39 10.66
C ALA A 71 9.05 -0.81 10.86
N TRP A 72 8.71 -1.69 11.81
CA TRP A 72 9.45 -2.92 12.09
C TRP A 72 9.50 -3.88 10.89
N ARG A 73 8.37 -4.06 10.19
CA ARG A 73 8.31 -4.88 8.98
C ARG A 73 9.16 -4.28 7.85
N ARG A 74 9.09 -2.96 7.64
CA ARG A 74 9.93 -2.26 6.64
C ARG A 74 11.41 -2.43 6.97
N MET A 75 11.83 -2.17 8.21
CA MET A 75 13.20 -2.38 8.67
C MET A 75 13.72 -3.80 8.36
N LYS A 76 12.94 -4.85 8.68
CA LYS A 76 13.33 -6.24 8.39
C LYS A 76 13.32 -6.62 6.90
N LEU A 77 12.71 -5.83 6.04
CA LEU A 77 12.84 -5.97 4.59
C LEU A 77 14.12 -5.31 4.07
N ILE A 78 14.61 -4.22 4.67
CA ILE A 78 15.83 -3.54 4.21
C ILE A 78 17.04 -4.48 4.21
N ASP A 79 17.35 -5.10 5.35
CA ASP A 79 18.45 -6.08 5.47
C ASP A 79 18.33 -7.18 4.40
N ARG A 80 17.11 -7.71 4.23
CA ARG A 80 16.83 -8.82 3.31
C ARG A 80 16.98 -8.43 1.84
N GLU A 81 16.48 -7.26 1.45
CA GLU A 81 16.51 -6.76 0.08
C GLU A 81 17.93 -6.32 -0.31
N VAL A 82 18.70 -5.72 0.61
CA VAL A 82 20.11 -5.45 0.34
C VAL A 82 20.87 -6.76 0.06
N GLN A 83 20.70 -7.76 0.94
CA GLN A 83 21.40 -9.04 0.84
C GLN A 83 20.95 -9.92 -0.34
N LYS A 84 19.65 -9.97 -0.66
CA LYS A 84 19.11 -10.84 -1.72
C LYS A 84 18.98 -10.19 -3.08
N THR A 85 18.82 -8.87 -3.14
CA THR A 85 18.44 -8.16 -4.36
C THR A 85 19.51 -7.18 -4.82
N ILE A 86 20.19 -6.47 -3.91
CA ILE A 86 21.22 -5.48 -4.26
C ILE A 86 22.59 -6.14 -4.42
N ILE A 87 23.10 -6.83 -3.41
CA ILE A 87 24.46 -7.40 -3.40
C ILE A 87 24.73 -8.31 -4.62
N PRO A 88 23.84 -9.27 -4.99
CA PRO A 88 24.06 -10.10 -6.18
C PRO A 88 24.10 -9.32 -7.49
N LYS A 89 23.40 -8.17 -7.58
CA LYS A 89 23.35 -7.33 -8.78
C LYS A 89 24.46 -6.30 -8.85
N ILE A 90 25.02 -5.85 -7.72
CA ILE A 90 26.16 -4.93 -7.71
C ILE A 90 27.50 -5.66 -7.79
N ARG A 91 27.59 -6.95 -7.42
CA ARG A 91 28.81 -7.77 -7.53
C ARG A 91 29.58 -7.61 -8.87
N PRO A 92 28.96 -7.55 -10.07
CA PRO A 92 29.68 -7.33 -11.33
C PRO A 92 30.36 -5.96 -11.48
N PHE A 93 30.01 -4.99 -10.61
CA PHE A 93 30.56 -3.64 -10.58
C PHE A 93 31.57 -3.45 -9.44
N LEU A 94 31.79 -4.46 -8.58
CA LEU A 94 32.76 -4.42 -7.48
C LEU A 94 34.18 -4.69 -8.02
N ASP A 95 34.75 -3.67 -8.64
CA ASP A 95 36.12 -3.63 -9.13
C ASP A 95 37.08 -3.13 -8.03
N SER A 96 38.25 -3.77 -7.89
CA SER A 96 39.29 -3.35 -6.93
C SER A 96 39.95 -2.01 -7.27
N GLU A 97 39.88 -1.57 -8.52
CA GLU A 97 40.48 -0.30 -8.96
C GLU A 97 39.53 0.90 -8.79
N LYS A 98 38.24 0.67 -8.50
CA LYS A 98 37.21 1.71 -8.38
C LYS A 98 36.89 2.04 -6.93
N SER A 99 36.54 3.29 -6.66
CA SER A 99 35.96 3.66 -5.37
C SER A 99 34.53 3.12 -5.25
N HIS A 100 34.11 2.81 -4.01
CA HIS A 100 32.72 2.39 -3.72
C HIS A 100 31.66 3.33 -4.31
N LYS A 101 31.96 4.63 -4.38
CA LYS A 101 31.08 5.63 -5.00
C LYS A 101 30.91 5.40 -6.50
N GLU A 102 31.99 5.11 -7.21
CA GLU A 102 31.97 4.83 -8.65
C GLU A 102 31.26 3.51 -8.94
N CYS A 103 31.52 2.46 -8.17
CA CYS A 103 30.80 1.18 -8.25
C CYS A 103 29.28 1.38 -8.05
N CYS A 104 28.89 2.24 -7.10
CA CYS A 104 27.49 2.61 -6.89
C CYS A 104 26.88 3.40 -8.05
N ASP A 105 27.61 4.39 -8.58
CA ASP A 105 27.13 5.25 -9.68
C ASP A 105 27.01 4.47 -11.00
N ASP A 106 27.96 3.57 -11.31
CA ASP A 106 27.90 2.63 -12.44
C ASP A 106 26.70 1.68 -12.32
N PHE A 107 26.45 1.15 -11.12
CA PHE A 107 25.29 0.31 -10.84
C PHE A 107 23.96 1.05 -11.03
N ILE A 108 23.84 2.28 -10.52
CA ILE A 108 22.64 3.11 -10.71
C ILE A 108 22.41 3.38 -12.19
N GLN A 109 23.46 3.74 -12.93
CA GLN A 109 23.38 3.95 -14.37
C GLN A 109 22.91 2.69 -15.10
N SER A 110 23.45 1.51 -14.77
CA SER A 110 23.00 0.22 -15.33
C SER A 110 21.52 -0.08 -15.02
N GLN A 111 21.05 0.15 -13.79
CA GLN A 111 19.64 -0.02 -13.45
C GLN A 111 18.76 1.00 -14.19
N TYR A 112 19.21 2.24 -14.36
CA TYR A 112 18.49 3.27 -15.13
C TYR A 112 18.34 2.87 -16.60
N GLU A 113 19.41 2.42 -17.26
CA GLU A 113 19.37 1.99 -18.65
C GLU A 113 18.48 0.76 -18.85
N THR A 114 18.51 -0.17 -17.89
CA THR A 114 17.66 -1.37 -17.90
C THR A 114 16.17 -1.01 -17.80
N VAL A 115 15.80 -0.06 -16.94
CA VAL A 115 14.39 0.34 -16.73
C VAL A 115 13.88 1.32 -17.80
N SER A 116 14.74 2.21 -18.31
CA SER A 116 14.35 3.25 -19.28
C SER A 116 14.58 2.89 -20.74
N GLY A 117 15.30 1.80 -21.03
CA GLY A 117 15.77 1.44 -22.38
C GLY A 117 16.80 2.42 -22.99
N SER A 118 17.12 3.52 -22.31
CA SER A 118 17.92 4.63 -22.86
C SER A 118 19.42 4.46 -22.60
N LYS A 119 20.03 3.46 -23.26
CA LYS A 119 21.48 3.18 -23.18
C LYS A 119 22.33 4.44 -23.42
N GLY A 120 23.36 4.64 -22.59
CA GLY A 120 24.30 5.75 -22.67
C GLY A 120 23.76 7.13 -22.24
N LYS A 121 22.46 7.27 -21.92
CA LYS A 121 21.95 8.53 -21.35
C LYS A 121 22.16 8.54 -19.85
N LYS A 122 22.87 9.53 -19.33
CA LYS A 122 23.08 9.70 -17.89
C LYS A 122 21.74 9.79 -17.14
N HIS A 123 21.59 9.01 -16.08
CA HIS A 123 20.37 9.00 -15.28
C HIS A 123 20.08 10.39 -14.64
N PRO A 124 18.80 10.77 -14.47
CA PRO A 124 18.43 11.95 -13.69
C PRO A 124 18.87 11.82 -12.23
N VAL A 125 19.33 12.91 -11.62
CA VAL A 125 19.82 12.93 -10.22
C VAL A 125 18.78 12.39 -9.23
N VAL A 126 17.49 12.69 -9.44
CA VAL A 126 16.40 12.27 -8.55
C VAL A 126 15.89 10.83 -8.80
N TRP A 127 16.44 10.14 -9.80
CA TRP A 127 15.93 8.83 -10.23
C TRP A 127 16.20 7.73 -9.21
N GLU A 128 17.41 7.68 -8.63
CA GLU A 128 17.79 6.69 -7.60
C GLU A 128 16.84 6.76 -6.38
N TYR A 129 16.53 7.96 -5.90
CA TYR A 129 15.67 8.19 -4.74
C TYR A 129 14.18 7.96 -5.00
N SER A 130 13.81 7.56 -6.20
CA SER A 130 12.42 7.34 -6.60
C SER A 130 12.18 5.84 -6.87
N HIS A 131 13.12 5.21 -7.57
CA HIS A 131 13.02 3.80 -7.99
C HIS A 131 13.82 2.85 -7.09
N LEU A 132 15.00 3.26 -6.62
CA LEU A 132 15.94 2.42 -5.85
C LEU A 132 15.94 2.78 -4.35
N ASN A 133 14.76 2.86 -3.73
CA ASN A 133 14.57 3.33 -2.35
C ASN A 133 15.35 2.56 -1.27
N ILE A 134 15.75 1.31 -1.54
CA ILE A 134 16.54 0.46 -0.64
C ILE A 134 18.04 0.62 -0.91
N PHE A 135 18.43 0.96 -2.14
CA PHE A 135 19.83 1.11 -2.53
C PHE A 135 20.55 2.20 -1.73
N LEU A 136 19.84 3.23 -1.29
CA LEU A 136 20.44 4.27 -0.44
C LEU A 136 20.96 3.72 0.90
N ALA A 137 20.35 2.66 1.47
CA ALA A 137 20.90 2.00 2.65
C ALA A 137 22.14 1.15 2.31
N TYR A 138 22.18 0.51 1.14
CA TYR A 138 23.41 -0.12 0.65
C TYR A 138 24.54 0.92 0.51
N ARG A 139 24.28 1.99 -0.26
CA ARG A 139 25.24 3.07 -0.55
C ARG A 139 25.82 3.75 0.70
N MET A 140 25.06 3.81 1.79
CA MET A 140 25.47 4.46 3.06
C MET A 140 26.06 3.53 4.11
N PHE A 141 25.81 2.22 4.07
CA PHE A 141 26.15 1.30 5.16
C PHE A 141 26.89 0.03 4.75
N TYR A 142 27.22 -0.13 3.47
CA TYR A 142 27.92 -1.30 2.94
C TYR A 142 29.10 -0.85 2.10
N THR A 143 30.19 -1.62 2.15
CA THR A 143 31.37 -1.47 1.29
C THR A 143 31.64 -2.84 0.69
N GLY A 144 31.49 -2.96 -0.64
CA GLY A 144 31.51 -4.28 -1.30
C GLY A 144 30.27 -5.11 -0.94
N GLU A 145 30.48 -6.33 -0.45
CA GLU A 145 29.37 -7.25 -0.09
C GLU A 145 28.96 -7.17 1.38
N ASP A 146 29.79 -6.58 2.23
CA ASP A 146 29.62 -6.54 3.68
C ASP A 146 29.19 -5.17 4.19
N VAL A 147 28.68 -5.15 5.42
CA VAL A 147 28.45 -3.89 6.16
C VAL A 147 29.81 -3.22 6.37
N ASP A 148 29.89 -1.94 6.03
CA ASP A 148 31.14 -1.18 6.02
C ASP A 148 31.81 -1.19 7.41
N PRO A 149 33.03 -1.75 7.56
CA PRO A 149 33.67 -1.95 8.85
C PRO A 149 34.11 -0.63 9.49
N ASP A 150 34.33 0.41 8.70
CA ASP A 150 34.76 1.73 9.16
C ASP A 150 33.58 2.63 9.58
N LEU A 151 32.35 2.11 9.54
CA LEU A 151 31.17 2.85 9.97
C LEU A 151 31.27 3.29 11.44
N PRO A 152 30.98 4.57 11.75
CA PRO A 152 30.88 5.00 13.14
C PRO A 152 29.78 4.21 13.87
N SER A 153 30.03 3.92 15.14
CA SER A 153 29.05 3.28 16.02
C SER A 153 27.78 4.13 16.08
N ALA A 154 26.64 3.54 15.74
CA ALA A 154 25.34 4.21 15.74
C ALA A 154 24.99 4.72 17.14
N ARG A 155 24.47 5.95 17.24
CA ARG A 155 24.12 6.60 18.51
C ARG A 155 22.64 6.95 18.55
N ASP A 156 21.90 6.39 19.52
CA ASP A 156 20.52 6.79 19.80
C ASP A 156 20.51 8.26 20.24
N PRO A 157 19.79 9.17 19.55
CA PRO A 157 19.69 10.57 19.98
C PRO A 157 19.07 10.74 21.37
N ASN A 158 18.33 9.74 21.86
CA ASN A 158 17.75 9.71 23.19
C ASN A 158 18.12 8.39 23.91
N PRO A 159 19.35 8.26 24.45
CA PRO A 159 19.80 7.01 25.07
C PRO A 159 18.92 6.60 26.27
N ASN A 160 18.33 7.59 26.95
CA ASN A 160 17.46 7.41 28.12
C ASN A 160 15.99 7.09 27.78
N ARG A 161 15.69 6.73 26.51
CA ARG A 161 14.34 6.40 26.03
C ARG A 161 13.65 5.36 26.93
N VAL A 162 12.54 5.78 27.53
CA VAL A 162 11.63 4.92 28.31
C VAL A 162 10.55 4.35 27.39
N VAL A 163 10.49 3.02 27.28
CA VAL A 163 9.41 2.33 26.56
C VAL A 163 8.29 1.87 27.50
N PRO A 164 7.01 1.89 27.10
CA PRO A 164 5.92 1.40 27.93
C PRO A 164 6.07 -0.08 28.34
N ASN A 165 5.82 -0.38 29.62
CA ASN A 165 5.83 -1.76 30.15
C ASN A 165 4.61 -2.60 29.74
N LYS A 166 3.52 -1.94 29.35
CA LYS A 166 2.29 -2.53 28.79
C LYS A 166 2.11 -2.02 27.37
N LYS A 167 1.56 -2.84 26.47
CA LYS A 167 1.27 -2.42 25.09
C LYS A 167 0.17 -1.32 25.13
N PRO A 168 0.41 -0.11 24.60
CA PRO A 168 -0.62 0.91 24.48
C PRO A 168 -1.69 0.48 23.46
N ALA A 169 -2.92 0.96 23.63
CA ALA A 169 -4.03 0.66 22.70
C ALA A 169 -3.82 1.32 21.33
N VAL A 170 -3.31 2.56 21.31
CA VAL A 170 -3.00 3.35 20.11
C VAL A 170 -1.55 3.83 20.21
N TYR A 171 -0.79 3.74 19.10
CA TYR A 171 0.58 4.25 19.03
C TYR A 171 1.00 4.58 17.58
N PRO A 172 1.64 5.74 17.31
CA PRO A 172 1.88 6.85 18.24
C PRO A 172 0.56 7.42 18.81
N PRO A 173 0.59 8.12 19.96
CA PRO A 173 -0.59 8.83 20.45
C PRO A 173 -1.04 9.84 19.39
N ASP A 174 -2.34 9.91 19.12
CA ASP A 174 -2.89 10.83 18.14
C ASP A 174 -2.69 12.28 18.64
N PRO A 175 -2.00 13.15 17.89
CA PRO A 175 -1.76 14.53 18.31
C PRO A 175 -3.06 15.33 18.49
N THR A 176 -4.17 14.94 17.83
CA THR A 176 -5.47 15.58 17.97
C THR A 176 -6.22 15.20 19.25
N MET A 177 -5.88 14.06 19.86
CA MET A 177 -6.47 13.61 21.13
C MET A 177 -5.80 14.26 22.37
N GLY A 178 -4.62 14.85 22.20
CA GLY A 178 -3.81 15.41 23.30
C GLY A 178 -4.24 16.79 23.82
N SER A 179 -5.10 17.51 23.10
CA SER A 179 -5.56 18.87 23.47
C SER A 179 -6.91 18.89 24.22
N GLY A 180 -7.41 17.72 24.64
CA GLY A 180 -8.69 17.59 25.33
C GLY A 180 -8.64 17.86 26.84
N ARG A 181 -9.27 18.96 27.26
CA ARG A 181 -9.69 19.27 28.66
C ARG A 181 -8.64 19.84 29.62
N GLY A 182 -8.00 20.93 29.23
CA GLY A 182 -8.00 22.10 30.12
C GLY A 182 -9.32 22.84 29.91
N GLY A 183 -10.16 22.96 30.94
CA GLY A 183 -11.42 23.70 30.85
C GLY A 183 -11.14 25.19 30.70
N SER A 184 -11.50 25.75 29.55
CA SER A 184 -11.45 27.19 29.25
C SER A 184 -12.84 27.58 28.78
N ASP A 185 -13.64 28.13 29.69
CA ASP A 185 -15.00 28.58 29.44
C ASP A 185 -15.00 29.88 28.62
N TYR A 186 -14.63 29.75 27.35
CA TYR A 186 -14.84 30.78 26.33
C TYR A 186 -15.96 30.32 25.40
N ASP A 187 -17.15 30.86 25.66
CA ASP A 187 -18.27 30.83 24.71
C ASP A 187 -17.83 31.49 23.40
N SER A 188 -17.49 30.65 22.41
CA SER A 188 -17.28 31.07 21.03
C SER A 188 -18.35 30.42 20.16
N ASP A 189 -19.46 31.14 20.03
CA ASP A 189 -20.50 30.89 19.04
C ASP A 189 -19.90 30.84 17.61
N GLY A 190 -20.44 29.96 16.77
CA GLY A 190 -20.16 29.88 15.34
C GLY A 190 -18.92 29.08 14.87
N SER A 191 -19.07 27.76 14.65
CA SER A 191 -18.48 27.04 13.49
C SER A 191 -18.85 25.54 13.40
N ASP A 192 -20.15 25.24 13.38
CA ASP A 192 -20.64 23.89 13.03
C ASP A 192 -20.55 23.65 11.51
N HIS A 193 -19.48 22.99 11.03
CA HIS A 193 -19.53 22.32 9.70
C HIS A 193 -18.52 21.20 9.39
N LEU A 194 -17.52 20.90 10.23
CA LEU A 194 -16.33 20.15 9.77
C LEU A 194 -15.87 18.98 10.68
N ARG A 195 -16.81 18.24 11.30
CA ARG A 195 -16.46 17.17 12.27
C ARG A 195 -17.25 15.85 12.18
N ALA A 196 -17.83 15.52 11.02
CA ALA A 196 -18.78 14.40 10.89
C ALA A 196 -18.22 13.06 10.33
N TYR A 197 -16.92 12.93 10.03
CA TYR A 197 -16.41 11.83 9.18
C TYR A 197 -15.39 10.85 9.81
N ALA A 198 -15.08 10.96 11.11
CA ALA A 198 -13.93 10.25 11.71
C ALA A 198 -14.25 9.15 12.75
N ASP A 199 -15.52 8.85 13.05
CA ASP A 199 -15.90 7.81 14.03
C ASP A 199 -16.82 6.75 13.41
N GLY A 200 -16.28 5.53 13.20
CA GLY A 200 -17.10 4.46 12.64
C GLY A 200 -16.43 3.15 12.22
N ILE A 201 -15.45 2.60 12.96
CA ILE A 201 -15.09 1.16 12.91
C ILE A 201 -14.30 0.76 14.18
N THR A 202 -14.54 -0.45 14.68
CA THR A 202 -14.17 -0.98 16.02
C THR A 202 -14.98 -0.36 17.19
N GLY A 203 -15.48 -1.11 18.18
CA GLY A 203 -15.51 -2.57 18.39
C GLY A 203 -16.56 -2.94 19.44
N GLY A 204 -16.92 -4.23 19.56
CA GLY A 204 -18.07 -4.67 20.36
C GLY A 204 -17.90 -4.50 21.88
N GLY A 205 -18.94 -3.95 22.52
CA GLY A 205 -19.14 -3.95 23.97
C GLY A 205 -20.56 -4.38 24.32
N SER A 206 -20.71 -5.37 25.20
CA SER A 206 -22.00 -6.00 25.55
C SER A 206 -22.85 -5.15 26.51
N GLY A 207 -23.41 -4.05 26.00
CA GLY A 207 -24.40 -3.20 26.69
C GLY A 207 -25.85 -3.58 26.35
N LYS A 208 -26.75 -3.57 27.34
CA LYS A 208 -28.18 -3.93 27.15
C LYS A 208 -28.85 -3.06 26.08
N LYS A 209 -29.53 -3.72 25.14
CA LYS A 209 -30.22 -3.12 23.99
C LYS A 209 -31.17 -1.97 24.38
N ARG A 210 -30.88 -0.76 23.92
CA ARG A 210 -31.92 0.22 23.54
C ARG A 210 -31.84 0.42 22.03
N GLY A 211 -32.85 -0.11 21.33
CA GLY A 211 -32.86 -0.18 19.86
C GLY A 211 -33.08 1.17 19.19
N ARG A 212 -32.02 1.96 19.05
CA ARG A 212 -32.01 3.11 18.14
C ARG A 212 -31.61 2.59 16.76
N LYS A 213 -32.59 2.39 15.86
CA LYS A 213 -32.31 2.11 14.44
C LYS A 213 -31.58 3.33 13.86
N GLY A 214 -30.25 3.26 13.81
CA GLY A 214 -29.45 4.23 13.09
C GLY A 214 -29.87 4.19 11.62
N LYS A 215 -30.41 5.30 11.11
CA LYS A 215 -30.45 5.54 9.66
C LYS A 215 -29.00 5.37 9.19
N LYS A 216 -28.73 4.41 8.30
CA LYS A 216 -27.45 4.44 7.55
C LYS A 216 -27.39 5.83 6.92
N GLY A 217 -26.33 6.58 7.21
CA GLY A 217 -26.10 7.86 6.56
C GLY A 217 -26.03 7.61 5.07
N GLU A 218 -26.97 8.20 4.34
CA GLU A 218 -26.89 8.29 2.89
C GLU A 218 -25.67 9.16 2.61
N LEU A 219 -24.62 8.57 2.02
CA LEU A 219 -23.43 9.32 1.63
C LEU A 219 -23.87 10.41 0.65
N ASP A 220 -23.38 11.63 0.82
CA ASP A 220 -23.65 12.68 -0.16
C ASP A 220 -23.01 12.32 -1.52
N ALA A 221 -23.47 12.99 -2.58
CA ALA A 221 -23.05 12.69 -3.94
C ALA A 221 -21.54 12.89 -4.15
N ASP A 222 -20.91 13.85 -3.46
CA ASP A 222 -19.47 14.10 -3.58
C ASP A 222 -18.64 13.05 -2.83
N GLY A 223 -19.12 12.59 -1.66
CA GLY A 223 -18.58 11.44 -0.95
C GLY A 223 -18.66 10.15 -1.78
N ARG A 224 -19.78 9.93 -2.48
CA ARG A 224 -19.92 8.80 -3.43
C ARG A 224 -18.95 8.93 -4.61
N ARG A 225 -18.87 10.10 -5.24
CA ARG A 225 -17.93 10.39 -6.34
C ARG A 225 -16.46 10.17 -5.93
N ALA A 226 -16.07 10.62 -4.75
CA ALA A 226 -14.72 10.42 -4.22
C ALA A 226 -14.39 8.93 -4.03
N MET A 227 -15.33 8.14 -3.51
CA MET A 227 -15.15 6.70 -3.32
C MET A 227 -15.11 5.93 -4.65
N LEU A 228 -15.96 6.29 -5.62
CA LEU A 228 -15.92 5.71 -6.97
C LEU A 228 -14.59 6.02 -7.67
N LYS A 229 -14.04 7.24 -7.49
CA LYS A 229 -12.71 7.58 -7.97
C LYS A 229 -11.62 6.74 -7.30
N GLU A 230 -11.66 6.55 -5.99
CA GLU A 230 -10.69 5.69 -5.30
C GLU A 230 -10.75 4.24 -5.81
N VAL A 231 -11.94 3.69 -6.09
CA VAL A 231 -12.07 2.35 -6.68
C VAL A 231 -11.53 2.30 -8.11
N ARG A 232 -11.74 3.33 -8.93
CA ARG A 232 -11.13 3.45 -10.27
C ARG A 232 -9.60 3.44 -10.19
N ASP A 233 -9.02 4.26 -9.32
CA ASP A 233 -7.56 4.32 -9.11
C ASP A 233 -7.01 2.94 -8.65
N HIS A 234 -7.76 2.20 -7.82
CA HIS A 234 -7.38 0.83 -7.40
C HIS A 234 -7.50 -0.21 -8.52
N LEU A 235 -8.49 -0.10 -9.42
CA LEU A 235 -8.64 -0.98 -10.58
C LEU A 235 -7.51 -0.75 -11.61
N GLU A 236 -7.09 0.51 -11.80
CA GLU A 236 -5.93 0.85 -12.63
C GLU A 236 -4.64 0.23 -12.06
N ILE A 237 -4.41 0.33 -10.74
CA ILE A 237 -3.30 -0.36 -10.07
C ILE A 237 -3.39 -1.88 -10.23
N LEU A 238 -4.57 -2.49 -10.10
CA LEU A 238 -4.72 -3.93 -10.30
C LEU A 238 -4.42 -4.36 -11.75
N ARG A 239 -4.67 -3.50 -12.74
CA ARG A 239 -4.32 -3.76 -14.15
C ARG A 239 -2.81 -3.89 -14.36
N GLU A 240 -1.98 -3.17 -13.58
CA GLU A 240 -0.51 -3.32 -13.62
C GLU A 240 -0.02 -4.69 -13.11
N PHE A 241 -0.85 -5.44 -12.39
CA PHE A 241 -0.53 -6.79 -11.89
C PHE A 241 -1.03 -7.93 -12.79
N ASP A 242 -1.62 -7.62 -13.94
CA ASP A 242 -2.05 -8.65 -14.89
C ASP A 242 -0.84 -9.45 -15.40
N GLY A 243 -0.99 -10.77 -15.47
CA GLY A 243 0.12 -11.72 -15.71
C GLY A 243 1.17 -11.85 -14.59
N VAL A 244 1.15 -10.99 -13.55
CA VAL A 244 2.09 -11.05 -12.40
C VAL A 244 1.52 -11.86 -11.24
N ILE A 245 0.19 -11.82 -11.05
CA ILE A 245 -0.56 -12.51 -10.00
C ILE A 245 -1.55 -13.49 -10.66
N PRO A 246 -1.83 -14.68 -10.08
CA PRO A 246 -2.84 -15.59 -10.62
C PRO A 246 -4.21 -14.91 -10.82
N ALA A 247 -4.84 -15.17 -11.97
CA ALA A 247 -6.09 -14.51 -12.37
C ALA A 247 -7.21 -14.65 -11.32
N ASP A 248 -7.30 -15.80 -10.63
CA ASP A 248 -8.26 -16.02 -9.55
C ASP A 248 -8.09 -15.05 -8.37
N GLU A 249 -6.85 -14.74 -8.00
CA GLU A 249 -6.57 -13.79 -6.91
C GLU A 249 -6.81 -12.35 -7.39
N LEU A 250 -6.48 -12.03 -8.64
CA LEU A 250 -6.79 -10.73 -9.25
C LEU A 250 -8.31 -10.49 -9.27
N ASN A 251 -9.08 -11.47 -9.74
CA ASN A 251 -10.54 -11.43 -9.80
C ASN A 251 -11.18 -11.40 -8.41
N LYS A 252 -10.61 -12.11 -7.42
CA LYS A 252 -11.04 -11.99 -6.03
C LYS A 252 -10.86 -10.57 -5.49
N ARG A 253 -9.70 -9.93 -5.73
CA ARG A 253 -9.44 -8.55 -5.30
C ARG A 253 -10.34 -7.54 -6.02
N LYS A 254 -10.61 -7.71 -7.32
CA LYS A 254 -11.63 -6.93 -8.05
C LYS A 254 -12.99 -7.04 -7.35
N ARG A 255 -13.48 -8.27 -7.08
CA ARG A 255 -14.76 -8.50 -6.39
C ARG A 255 -14.81 -7.90 -4.98
N GLU A 256 -13.73 -7.97 -4.20
CA GLU A 256 -13.64 -7.36 -2.87
C GLU A 256 -13.76 -5.83 -2.92
N LEU A 257 -13.18 -5.16 -3.93
CA LEU A 257 -13.38 -3.73 -4.17
C LEU A 257 -14.84 -3.39 -4.48
N PHE A 258 -15.49 -4.10 -5.41
CA PHE A 258 -16.90 -3.86 -5.75
C PHE A 258 -17.84 -4.12 -4.56
N MET A 259 -17.58 -5.13 -3.73
CA MET A 259 -18.36 -5.41 -2.52
C MET A 259 -18.20 -4.33 -1.42
N SER A 260 -17.20 -3.46 -1.52
CA SER A 260 -17.01 -2.33 -0.61
C SER A 260 -17.76 -1.06 -1.03
N LEU A 261 -18.26 -0.99 -2.27
CA LEU A 261 -19.01 0.16 -2.75
C LEU A 261 -20.37 0.30 -2.04
N PRO A 262 -20.86 1.54 -1.84
CA PRO A 262 -22.22 1.77 -1.40
C PRO A 262 -23.21 1.24 -2.45
N PRO A 263 -24.37 0.71 -2.04
CA PRO A 263 -25.38 0.27 -3.00
C PRO A 263 -25.81 1.43 -3.90
N ALA A 264 -26.04 1.14 -5.18
CA ALA A 264 -26.49 2.14 -6.15
C ALA A 264 -27.72 2.89 -5.61
N PRO A 265 -27.79 4.23 -5.79
CA PRO A 265 -28.91 5.02 -5.32
C PRO A 265 -30.17 4.48 -5.99
N THR A 266 -31.19 4.17 -5.19
CA THR A 266 -32.47 3.70 -5.72
C THR A 266 -33.15 4.87 -6.42
N GLY A 267 -32.84 5.07 -7.70
CA GLY A 267 -33.38 6.14 -8.51
C GLY A 267 -34.90 6.10 -8.47
N LYS A 268 -35.52 7.12 -7.86
CA LYS A 268 -36.97 7.29 -7.84
C LYS A 268 -37.48 7.82 -9.19
N GLY A 269 -37.06 7.15 -10.26
CA GLY A 269 -37.53 7.41 -11.61
C GLY A 269 -39.02 7.09 -11.70
N LYS A 270 -39.84 8.11 -11.95
CA LYS A 270 -41.23 7.92 -12.39
C LYS A 270 -41.20 7.04 -13.65
N LYS A 271 -41.73 5.81 -13.57
CA LYS A 271 -42.04 5.00 -14.74
C LYS A 271 -42.96 5.79 -15.70
N LYS A 272 -42.39 6.39 -16.74
CA LYS A 272 -43.08 6.55 -18.01
C LYS A 272 -42.87 5.25 -18.77
N GLY A 273 -43.94 4.51 -19.03
CA GLY A 273 -43.87 3.25 -19.74
C GLY A 273 -43.49 3.46 -21.21
N ALA A 274 -42.56 2.64 -21.70
CA ALA A 274 -42.32 2.42 -23.12
C ALA A 274 -42.26 0.90 -23.34
N GLY A 275 -42.93 0.45 -24.40
CA GLY A 275 -43.32 -0.95 -24.63
C GLY A 275 -42.21 -2.00 -24.52
N SER A 276 -42.56 -3.12 -23.90
CA SER A 276 -41.87 -4.40 -24.08
C SER A 276 -42.10 -4.91 -25.49
N SER A 277 -41.03 -5.29 -26.19
CA SER A 277 -41.12 -6.17 -27.37
C SER A 277 -40.09 -7.28 -27.22
N SER A 278 -40.58 -8.48 -26.94
CA SER A 278 -39.79 -9.71 -26.87
C SER A 278 -39.64 -10.31 -28.26
N VAL A 279 -38.42 -10.56 -28.70
CA VAL A 279 -38.15 -11.43 -29.85
C VAL A 279 -37.25 -12.56 -29.36
N ALA A 280 -37.80 -13.78 -29.34
CA ALA A 280 -37.04 -14.99 -29.10
C ALA A 280 -36.30 -15.39 -30.38
N VAL A 281 -35.05 -15.84 -30.23
CA VAL A 281 -34.27 -16.46 -31.30
C VAL A 281 -33.86 -17.85 -30.82
N ALA A 282 -34.23 -18.87 -31.60
CA ALA A 282 -33.93 -20.27 -31.32
C ALA A 282 -32.50 -20.63 -31.79
N PRO A 283 -31.84 -21.64 -31.19
CA PRO A 283 -30.55 -22.13 -31.65
C PRO A 283 -30.70 -23.02 -32.90
N PRO A 284 -29.73 -23.03 -33.83
CA PRO A 284 -29.67 -24.01 -34.92
C PRO A 284 -28.98 -25.31 -34.48
N GLU A 285 -29.56 -26.43 -34.88
CA GLU A 285 -28.92 -27.75 -34.95
C GLU A 285 -28.25 -27.92 -36.34
N ASP A 286 -27.07 -28.56 -36.44
CA ASP A 286 -26.81 -29.65 -37.42
C ASP A 286 -25.46 -30.39 -37.17
N ALA A 287 -25.29 -31.57 -37.80
CA ALA A 287 -24.12 -32.47 -37.86
C ALA A 287 -22.89 -31.86 -38.61
N GLY A 288 -21.67 -32.42 -38.69
CA GLY A 288 -21.01 -33.64 -38.19
C GLY A 288 -19.47 -33.55 -38.49
N ALA A 289 -18.64 -34.59 -38.54
CA ALA A 289 -18.82 -36.04 -38.33
C ALA A 289 -17.45 -36.73 -37.97
N GLU A 290 -17.19 -37.91 -38.55
CA GLU A 290 -16.06 -38.88 -38.39
C GLU A 290 -14.80 -38.48 -39.21
N GLU A 291 -13.58 -39.05 -39.10
CA GLU A 291 -13.12 -40.44 -38.80
C GLU A 291 -11.83 -40.57 -37.96
N ASP A 292 -11.70 -41.74 -37.32
CA ASP A 292 -10.54 -42.58 -36.90
C ASP A 292 -9.06 -42.14 -36.98
N ALA A 293 -8.32 -42.45 -35.90
CA ALA A 293 -7.16 -43.36 -35.94
C ALA A 293 -6.74 -43.86 -34.52
N ALA A 294 -6.20 -45.09 -34.43
CA ALA A 294 -5.94 -45.84 -33.20
C ALA A 294 -4.67 -45.41 -32.39
N GLY A 295 -4.62 -45.75 -31.09
CA GLY A 295 -3.36 -45.68 -30.29
C GLY A 295 -3.47 -45.92 -28.78
N GLU A 296 -3.37 -47.19 -28.36
CA GLU A 296 -2.87 -47.73 -27.07
C GLU A 296 -3.47 -47.30 -25.69
N GLU A 297 -3.48 -48.29 -24.78
CA GLU A 297 -4.02 -48.23 -23.42
C GLU A 297 -3.06 -47.55 -22.42
N ILE A 298 -3.51 -46.52 -21.69
CA ILE A 298 -3.01 -46.23 -20.34
C ILE A 298 -4.18 -45.87 -19.43
N GLU A 299 -4.41 -46.68 -18.41
CA GLU A 299 -5.45 -46.48 -17.39
C GLU A 299 -5.11 -45.27 -16.51
N SER A 300 -6.04 -44.32 -16.34
CA SER A 300 -5.90 -43.16 -15.45
C SER A 300 -7.25 -42.63 -14.97
N PRO A 301 -7.34 -42.10 -13.73
CA PRO A 301 -8.61 -41.83 -13.05
C PRO A 301 -9.38 -40.63 -13.63
N PRO A 302 -10.72 -40.58 -13.47
CA PRO A 302 -11.59 -39.71 -14.25
C PRO A 302 -11.50 -38.22 -13.86
N PRO A 303 -11.65 -37.30 -14.84
CA PRO A 303 -11.70 -35.86 -14.56
C PRO A 303 -13.02 -35.47 -13.89
N LYS A 304 -12.94 -34.53 -12.95
CA LYS A 304 -14.13 -33.89 -12.35
C LYS A 304 -14.80 -33.00 -13.39
N LYS A 305 -16.08 -33.26 -13.67
CA LYS A 305 -16.94 -32.39 -14.48
C LYS A 305 -17.00 -30.98 -13.86
N THR A 306 -16.46 -29.99 -14.56
CA THR A 306 -16.73 -28.58 -14.27
C THR A 306 -18.16 -28.22 -14.68
N LYS A 307 -18.77 -27.31 -13.93
CA LYS A 307 -20.12 -26.80 -14.24
C LYS A 307 -20.04 -25.76 -15.34
N THR A 308 -20.95 -25.91 -16.31
CA THR A 308 -21.62 -24.85 -17.10
C THR A 308 -21.10 -23.43 -16.94
N ASP A 309 -20.60 -22.88 -18.05
CA ASP A 309 -20.45 -21.44 -18.26
C ASP A 309 -21.83 -20.76 -18.30
N GLU A 310 -22.14 -19.98 -17.27
CA GLU A 310 -23.20 -18.97 -17.30
C GLU A 310 -22.60 -17.62 -16.89
N GLU A 311 -22.79 -16.62 -17.75
CA GLU A 311 -22.61 -15.18 -17.52
C GLU A 311 -21.27 -14.70 -16.90
N MET A 312 -20.20 -14.73 -17.71
CA MET A 312 -19.18 -13.68 -17.60
C MET A 312 -19.53 -12.51 -18.51
N LYS A 313 -20.14 -11.44 -17.96
CA LYS A 313 -20.04 -10.10 -18.57
C LYS A 313 -18.55 -9.79 -18.78
N THR A 314 -18.17 -9.29 -19.95
CA THR A 314 -16.77 -8.97 -20.22
C THR A 314 -16.33 -7.76 -19.38
N ASP A 315 -15.03 -7.69 -19.03
CA ASP A 315 -14.47 -6.56 -18.27
C ASP A 315 -14.71 -5.21 -18.99
N GLU A 316 -14.87 -5.23 -20.31
CA GLU A 316 -15.21 -4.07 -21.16
C GLU A 316 -16.65 -3.60 -20.97
N GLU A 317 -17.61 -4.53 -20.83
CA GLU A 317 -19.02 -4.22 -20.59
C GLU A 317 -19.23 -3.62 -19.18
N MET A 318 -18.52 -4.13 -18.17
CA MET A 318 -18.53 -3.56 -16.82
C MET A 318 -17.91 -2.16 -16.75
N ALA A 319 -16.84 -1.90 -17.53
CA ALA A 319 -16.26 -0.56 -17.62
C ALA A 319 -17.23 0.44 -18.27
N ALA A 320 -17.93 0.03 -19.34
CA ALA A 320 -18.93 0.84 -20.02
C ALA A 320 -20.14 1.17 -19.11
N GLU A 321 -20.58 0.22 -18.27
CA GLU A 321 -21.68 0.43 -17.32
C GLU A 321 -21.33 1.50 -16.25
N ILE A 322 -20.08 1.54 -15.79
CA ILE A 322 -19.57 2.55 -14.83
C ILE A 322 -19.46 3.94 -15.48
N ASP A 323 -18.90 4.05 -16.69
CA ASP A 323 -18.80 5.34 -17.38
C ASP A 323 -20.20 5.89 -17.77
N ALA A 324 -21.16 5.01 -18.06
CA ALA A 324 -22.56 5.39 -18.27
C ALA A 324 -23.25 5.89 -16.98
N GLU A 325 -22.98 5.30 -15.81
CA GLU A 325 -23.52 5.80 -14.53
C GLU A 325 -22.92 7.19 -14.21
N LEU A 326 -21.62 7.40 -14.43
CA LEU A 326 -20.95 8.70 -14.24
C LEU A 326 -21.48 9.79 -15.16
N GLN A 327 -21.83 9.48 -16.40
CA GLN A 327 -22.43 10.45 -17.34
C GLN A 327 -23.87 10.82 -16.97
N ASN A 328 -24.64 9.88 -16.42
CA ASN A 328 -26.03 10.12 -15.99
C ASN A 328 -26.13 10.95 -14.69
N GLU A 329 -25.09 10.98 -13.84
CA GLU A 329 -25.02 11.85 -12.65
C GLU A 329 -24.43 13.25 -12.93
N ALA A 330 -24.07 13.56 -14.19
CA ALA A 330 -23.50 14.85 -14.60
C ALA A 330 -24.53 15.86 -15.15
N VAL A 331 -25.83 15.53 -15.09
CA VAL A 331 -26.98 16.31 -15.60
C VAL A 331 -27.95 16.65 -14.47
#